data_AF-A0A3L7V085-F1
#
_entry.id   AF-A0A3L7V085-F1
#
_cell.length_a   1.000
_cell.length_b   1.000
_cell.length_c   1.000
_cell.angle_alpha   90.00
_cell.angle_beta   90.00
_cell.angle_gamma   90.00
#
_symmetry.space_group_name_H-M   'P 1'
#
loop_
_entity.id
_entity.type
_entity.pdbx_description
1 polymer ?
#
loop_
_entity_poly.entity_id
_entity_poly.type
_entity_poly.pdbx_seq_one_letter_code
_entity_poly.pdbx_strand_id
1 'polypeptide(L)'
;MADVEFNLGEPLAYFITWTTYGTWLPGDERGWNRKGVGEIQLPNAALEKAASKEMSEIEFVMSDQHRELVAETVRRHCSIRGWHLHVVNPRTNHVHVVVTAPGYDPKTVRGQFQAWCTRKLKTVVSNRKHFWTEGGSGRFVNTVDDLERVIVYASEAQDRKHHDIA
;
A
#
# COMPACT_ATOMS: atom_id res chain seq x y z
N MET A 1 24.88 -24.16 6.94
CA MET A 1 24.26 -22.90 7.42
C MET A 1 24.69 -21.85 6.43
N ALA A 2 23.79 -21.35 5.58
CA ALA A 2 24.15 -20.33 4.61
C ALA A 2 24.29 -19.01 5.37
N ASP A 3 25.45 -18.36 5.24
CA ASP A 3 25.67 -17.00 5.70
C ASP A 3 24.65 -16.10 5.00
N VAL A 4 23.68 -15.59 5.77
CA VAL A 4 22.80 -14.52 5.28
C VAL A 4 23.65 -13.26 5.29
N GLU A 5 24.24 -12.96 4.14
CA GLU A 5 24.97 -11.73 3.90
C GLU A 5 23.99 -10.55 4.07
N PHE A 6 24.03 -9.91 5.24
CA PHE A 6 23.27 -8.69 5.48
C PHE A 6 23.85 -7.58 4.62
N ASN A 7 23.17 -7.27 3.51
CA ASN A 7 23.57 -6.20 2.62
C ASN A 7 23.43 -4.84 3.34
N LEU A 8 24.56 -4.22 3.71
CA LEU A 8 24.65 -2.86 4.27
C LEU A 8 24.45 -1.76 3.18
N GLY A 9 24.24 -2.16 1.93
CA GLY A 9 23.97 -1.28 0.78
C GLY A 9 22.51 -0.88 0.63
N GLU A 10 22.18 -0.23 -0.51
CA GLU A 10 20.79 0.07 -0.87
C GLU A 10 19.96 -1.23 -0.98
N PRO A 11 18.68 -1.21 -0.54
CA PRO A 11 17.80 -2.37 -0.63
C PRO A 11 17.57 -2.76 -2.10
N LEU A 12 17.44 -4.06 -2.36
CA LEU A 12 17.12 -4.57 -3.69
C LEU A 12 15.76 -4.07 -4.18
N ALA A 13 14.78 -3.97 -3.27
CA ALA A 13 13.47 -3.40 -3.57
C ALA A 13 12.75 -2.92 -2.30
N TYR A 14 11.64 -2.22 -2.52
CA TYR A 14 10.64 -1.92 -1.51
C TYR A 14 9.37 -2.70 -1.78
N PHE A 15 8.80 -3.26 -0.73
CA PHE A 15 7.42 -3.74 -0.74
C PHE A 15 6.52 -2.76 -0.01
N ILE A 16 5.71 -2.07 -0.80
CA ILE A 16 4.88 -0.95 -0.38
C ILE A 16 3.41 -1.38 -0.46
N THR A 17 2.67 -1.12 0.62
CA THR A 17 1.23 -1.33 0.65
C THR A 17 0.54 -0.10 1.24
N TRP A 18 -0.57 0.34 0.65
CA TRP A 18 -1.44 1.34 1.24
C TRP A 18 -2.90 1.03 0.96
N THR A 19 -3.79 1.55 1.81
CA THR A 19 -5.22 1.32 1.74
C THR A 19 -5.95 2.54 1.20
N THR A 20 -7.16 2.31 0.69
CA THR A 20 -8.09 3.38 0.31
C THR A 20 -8.72 4.02 1.55
N TYR A 21 -9.18 5.26 1.41
CA TYR A 21 -9.82 6.00 2.50
C TYR A 21 -11.07 5.28 3.01
N GLY A 22 -11.24 5.21 4.33
CA GLY A 22 -12.44 4.66 4.97
C GLY A 22 -12.57 3.14 4.98
N THR A 23 -11.61 2.41 4.39
CA THR A 23 -11.68 0.93 4.30
C THR A 23 -10.82 0.21 5.34
N TRP A 24 -10.18 0.93 6.25
CA TRP A 24 -9.41 0.37 7.37
C TRP A 24 -9.52 1.30 8.59
N LEU A 25 -10.55 1.10 9.39
CA LEU A 25 -10.84 1.96 10.55
C LEU A 25 -10.17 1.44 11.82
N PRO A 26 -9.78 2.32 12.77
CA PRO A 26 -9.43 1.89 14.12
C PRO A 26 -10.58 1.11 14.76
N GLY A 27 -10.28 -0.01 15.42
CA GLY A 27 -11.29 -0.86 16.07
C GLY A 27 -11.99 -1.86 15.15
N ASP A 28 -11.62 -1.91 13.87
CA ASP A 28 -12.13 -2.88 12.90
C ASP A 28 -11.87 -4.35 13.33
N GLU A 29 -12.77 -5.26 12.92
CA GLU A 29 -12.71 -6.70 13.20
C GLU A 29 -11.39 -7.38 12.81
N ARG A 30 -10.66 -6.77 11.86
CA ARG A 30 -9.35 -7.23 11.36
C ARG A 30 -8.20 -6.94 12.31
N GLY A 31 -8.47 -6.23 13.40
CA GLY A 31 -7.46 -5.54 14.19
C GLY A 31 -6.99 -4.26 13.50
N TRP A 32 -6.29 -3.43 14.26
CA TRP A 32 -5.87 -2.12 13.79
C TRP A 32 -4.50 -1.73 14.36
N ASN A 33 -3.79 -0.85 13.65
CA ASN A 33 -2.51 -0.35 14.11
C ASN A 33 -2.69 1.00 14.79
N ARG A 34 -2.24 1.11 16.05
CA ARG A 34 -2.16 2.38 16.75
C ARG A 34 -0.83 3.05 16.41
N LYS A 35 -0.87 4.31 15.99
CA LYS A 35 0.35 5.08 15.70
C LYS A 35 1.28 5.09 16.92
N GLY A 36 2.54 4.70 16.71
CA GLY A 36 3.54 4.59 17.77
C GLY A 36 3.53 3.27 18.55
N VAL A 37 2.62 2.34 18.22
CA VAL A 37 2.54 1.00 18.81
C VAL A 37 2.80 -0.02 17.72
N GLY A 38 3.82 -0.87 17.90
CA GLY A 38 4.20 -1.88 16.92
C GLY A 38 3.28 -3.10 16.89
N GLU A 39 2.43 -3.26 17.91
CA GLU A 39 1.51 -4.38 18.05
C GLU A 39 0.14 -4.08 17.43
N ILE A 40 -0.39 -5.07 16.72
CA ILE A 40 -1.77 -5.05 16.23
C ILE A 40 -2.70 -5.03 17.44
N GLN A 41 -3.61 -4.06 17.45
CA GLN A 41 -4.61 -3.91 18.47
C GLN A 41 -5.84 -4.76 18.14
N LEU A 42 -6.46 -5.32 19.17
CA LEU A 42 -7.69 -6.10 19.03
C LEU A 42 -8.86 -5.23 18.52
N PRO A 43 -9.87 -5.86 17.90
CA PRO A 43 -11.09 -5.18 17.50
C PRO A 43 -11.77 -4.42 18.64
N ASN A 44 -12.38 -3.29 18.30
CA ASN A 44 -13.13 -2.43 19.21
C ASN A 44 -14.24 -1.73 18.43
N ALA A 45 -15.43 -2.32 18.43
CA ALA A 45 -16.59 -1.83 17.69
C ALA A 45 -17.02 -0.40 18.08
N ALA A 46 -16.79 0.02 19.33
CA ALA A 46 -17.08 1.39 19.76
C ALA A 46 -16.13 2.40 19.11
N LEU A 47 -14.85 2.03 19.00
CA LEU A 47 -13.83 2.82 18.31
C LEU A 47 -14.07 2.86 16.80
N GLU A 48 -14.45 1.74 16.19
CA GLU A 48 -14.80 1.68 14.76
C GLU A 48 -15.97 2.60 14.44
N LYS A 49 -17.04 2.52 15.25
CA LYS A 49 -18.21 3.39 15.11
C LYS A 49 -17.88 4.86 15.32
N ALA A 50 -16.99 5.18 16.26
CA ALA A 50 -16.53 6.55 16.47
C ALA A 50 -15.73 7.05 15.26
N ALA A 51 -14.76 6.25 14.77
CA ALA A 51 -13.95 6.59 13.61
C ALA A 51 -14.78 6.77 12.34
N SER A 52 -15.78 5.91 12.12
CA SER A 52 -16.72 6.01 11.00
C SER A 52 -17.52 7.32 11.03
N LYS A 53 -17.93 7.80 12.21
CA LYS A 53 -18.65 9.07 12.35
C LYS A 53 -17.79 10.31 12.06
N GLU A 54 -16.48 10.20 12.25
CA GLU A 54 -15.53 11.27 11.95
C GLU A 54 -15.13 11.31 10.47
N MET A 55 -15.56 10.34 9.66
CA MET A 55 -15.30 10.35 8.22
C MET A 55 -16.06 11.50 7.54
N SER A 56 -15.35 12.26 6.70
CA SER A 56 -15.90 13.37 5.94
C SER A 56 -16.47 12.95 4.57
N GLU A 57 -16.18 11.72 4.15
CA GLU A 57 -16.64 11.11 2.90
C GLU A 57 -16.93 9.62 3.13
N ILE A 58 -17.78 9.02 2.30
CA ILE A 58 -17.93 7.56 2.23
C ILE A 58 -16.59 6.90 1.85
N GLU A 59 -16.39 5.65 2.26
CA GLU A 59 -15.22 4.85 1.87
C GLU A 59 -14.98 4.86 0.35
N PHE A 60 -13.72 4.77 -0.04
CA PHE A 60 -13.35 4.64 -1.44
C PHE A 60 -13.14 3.18 -1.78
N VAL A 61 -14.03 2.62 -2.61
CA VAL A 61 -13.84 1.29 -3.19
C VAL A 61 -13.49 1.43 -4.67
N MET A 62 -12.38 0.83 -5.08
CA MET A 62 -11.89 0.88 -6.45
C MET A 62 -12.66 -0.11 -7.34
N SER A 63 -13.36 0.44 -8.34
CA SER A 63 -13.89 -0.34 -9.48
C SER A 63 -12.75 -0.85 -10.35
N ASP A 64 -13.06 -1.75 -11.28
CA ASP A 64 -12.08 -2.31 -12.22
C ASP A 64 -11.37 -1.20 -13.01
N GLN A 65 -12.12 -0.17 -13.43
CA GLN A 65 -11.58 1.01 -14.11
C GLN A 65 -10.65 1.83 -13.21
N HIS A 66 -10.98 2.00 -11.92
CA HIS A 66 -10.10 2.69 -10.98
C HIS A 66 -8.80 1.91 -10.77
N ARG A 67 -8.87 0.57 -10.68
CA ARG A 67 -7.70 -0.30 -10.46
C ARG A 67 -6.76 -0.27 -11.66
N GLU A 68 -7.29 -0.35 -12.89
CA GLU A 68 -6.46 -0.25 -14.10
C GLU A 68 -5.79 1.13 -14.18
N LEU A 69 -6.53 2.21 -13.93
CA LEU A 69 -5.98 3.57 -13.95
C LEU A 69 -4.85 3.75 -12.92
N VAL A 70 -5.00 3.19 -11.71
CA VAL A 70 -3.96 3.21 -10.69
C VAL A 70 -2.74 2.40 -11.12
N ALA A 71 -2.93 1.19 -11.66
CA ALA A 71 -1.84 0.34 -12.13
C ALA A 71 -1.05 1.02 -13.26
N GLU A 72 -1.73 1.56 -14.27
CA GLU A 72 -1.11 2.31 -15.37
C GLU A 72 -0.36 3.55 -14.86
N THR A 73 -0.95 4.28 -13.92
CA THR A 73 -0.31 5.47 -13.34
C THR A 73 0.99 5.11 -12.61
N VAL A 74 1.01 4.03 -11.84
CA VAL A 74 2.21 3.53 -11.16
C VAL A 74 3.26 3.08 -12.17
N ARG A 75 2.88 2.28 -13.18
CA ARG A 75 3.78 1.85 -14.27
C ARG A 75 4.41 3.04 -14.97
N ARG A 76 3.60 4.03 -15.34
CA ARG A 76 4.07 5.24 -16.03
C ARG A 76 5.00 6.06 -15.14
N HIS A 77 4.69 6.22 -13.86
CA HIS A 77 5.55 6.94 -12.93
C HIS A 77 6.90 6.24 -12.76
N CYS A 78 6.93 4.91 -12.62
CA CYS A 78 8.18 4.15 -12.56
C CYS A 78 9.03 4.35 -13.82
N SER A 79 8.41 4.29 -15.02
CA SER A 79 9.09 4.57 -16.29
C SER A 79 9.70 5.97 -16.35
N ILE A 80 8.99 7.00 -15.87
CA ILE A 80 9.51 8.38 -15.82
C ILE A 80 10.70 8.52 -14.85
N ARG A 81 10.65 7.80 -13.73
CA ARG A 81 11.69 7.85 -12.69
C ARG A 81 12.89 6.94 -12.97
N GLY A 82 12.82 6.08 -13.98
CA GLY A 82 13.79 5.01 -14.18
C GLY A 82 13.78 3.95 -13.08
N TRP A 83 12.66 3.82 -12.36
CA TRP A 83 12.50 2.79 -11.32
C TRP A 83 12.08 1.46 -11.95
N HIS A 84 12.63 0.36 -11.44
CA HIS A 84 12.23 -0.96 -11.89
C HIS A 84 11.02 -1.43 -11.10
N LEU A 85 9.89 -1.58 -11.79
CA LEU A 85 8.64 -2.07 -11.20
C LEU A 85 8.56 -3.59 -11.37
N HIS A 86 8.62 -4.31 -10.25
CA HIS A 86 8.46 -5.77 -10.24
C HIS A 86 6.98 -6.14 -10.28
N VAL A 87 6.18 -5.53 -9.40
CA VAL A 87 4.73 -5.82 -9.27
C VAL A 87 3.97 -4.55 -8.94
N VAL A 88 2.80 -4.39 -9.56
CA VAL A 88 1.73 -3.51 -9.09
C VAL A 88 0.41 -4.27 -9.13
N ASN A 89 -0.27 -4.34 -7.99
CA ASN A 89 -1.54 -5.05 -7.86
C ASN A 89 -2.53 -4.20 -7.04
N PRO A 90 -3.29 -3.31 -7.69
CA PRO A 90 -4.39 -2.60 -7.06
C PRO A 90 -5.55 -3.56 -6.84
N ARG A 91 -6.05 -3.59 -5.61
CA ARG A 91 -7.21 -4.34 -5.13
C ARG A 91 -8.39 -3.41 -4.94
N THR A 92 -9.53 -3.91 -4.47
CA THR A 92 -10.71 -3.01 -4.29
C THR A 92 -10.49 -1.97 -3.20
N ASN A 93 -9.67 -2.27 -2.18
CA ASN A 93 -9.48 -1.41 -1.01
C ASN A 93 -8.01 -1.17 -0.60
N HIS A 94 -7.06 -1.65 -1.38
CA HIS A 94 -5.62 -1.44 -1.15
C HIS A 94 -4.81 -1.61 -2.42
N VAL A 95 -3.52 -1.27 -2.37
CA VAL A 95 -2.59 -1.44 -3.48
C VAL A 95 -1.30 -2.05 -2.95
N HIS A 96 -0.81 -3.08 -3.63
CA HIS A 96 0.52 -3.64 -3.43
C HIS A 96 1.46 -3.19 -4.55
N VAL A 97 2.67 -2.77 -4.19
CA VAL A 97 3.74 -2.43 -5.14
C VAL A 97 5.07 -3.01 -4.66
N VAL A 98 5.77 -3.71 -5.56
CA VAL A 98 7.16 -4.12 -5.37
C VAL A 98 8.00 -3.38 -6.39
N VAL A 99 8.94 -2.55 -5.93
CA VAL A 99 9.69 -1.62 -6.79
C VAL A 99 11.11 -1.42 -6.30
N THR A 100 12.07 -1.42 -7.23
CA THR A 100 13.45 -0.97 -6.98
C THR A 100 13.54 0.51 -7.31
N ALA A 101 13.82 1.33 -6.29
CA ALA A 101 13.89 2.78 -6.40
C ALA A 101 15.16 3.33 -5.71
N PRO A 102 16.35 3.18 -6.35
CA PRO A 102 17.63 3.61 -5.79
C PRO A 102 17.62 5.09 -5.39
N GLY A 103 18.20 5.42 -4.24
CA GLY A 103 18.29 6.77 -3.70
C GLY A 103 16.99 7.35 -3.10
N TYR A 104 15.94 6.55 -2.91
CA TYR A 104 14.67 7.02 -2.34
C TYR A 104 14.23 6.16 -1.17
N ASP A 105 13.78 6.79 -0.08
CA ASP A 105 13.11 6.06 1.00
C ASP A 105 11.69 5.59 0.58
N PRO A 106 11.18 4.46 1.13
CA PRO A 106 9.90 3.88 0.72
C PRO A 106 8.69 4.80 1.02
N LYS A 107 8.79 5.68 2.03
CA LYS A 107 7.73 6.64 2.34
C LYS A 107 7.62 7.70 1.25
N THR A 108 8.74 8.18 0.72
CA THR A 108 8.78 9.09 -0.43
C THR A 108 8.25 8.42 -1.70
N VAL A 109 8.67 7.18 -1.99
CA VAL A 109 8.17 6.41 -3.15
C VAL A 109 6.64 6.27 -3.10
N ARG A 110 6.10 5.81 -1.96
CA ARG A 110 4.65 5.71 -1.73
C ARG A 110 3.93 7.04 -1.90
N GLY A 111 4.46 8.11 -1.29
CA GLY A 111 3.85 9.44 -1.36
C GLY A 111 3.72 9.94 -2.80
N GLN A 112 4.73 9.68 -3.64
CA GLN A 112 4.66 10.02 -5.06
C GLN A 112 3.60 9.21 -5.81
N PHE A 113 3.51 7.89 -5.56
CA PHE A 113 2.46 7.07 -6.17
C PHE A 113 1.06 7.54 -5.76
N GLN A 114 0.82 7.76 -4.47
CA GLN A 114 -0.46 8.27 -3.96
C GLN A 114 -0.82 9.62 -4.58
N ALA A 115 0.14 10.54 -4.70
CA ALA A 115 -0.09 11.86 -5.30
C ALA A 115 -0.43 11.77 -6.80
N TRP A 116 0.31 10.98 -7.59
CA TRP A 116 0.02 10.80 -9.02
C TRP A 116 -1.29 10.06 -9.27
N CYS A 117 -1.57 9.00 -8.50
CA CYS A 117 -2.83 8.27 -8.61
C CYS A 117 -4.01 9.16 -8.21
N THR A 118 -3.87 10.01 -7.18
CA THR A 118 -4.90 11.01 -6.84
C THR A 118 -5.17 11.96 -8.00
N ARG A 119 -4.12 12.50 -8.64
CA ARG A 119 -4.29 13.39 -9.81
C ARG A 119 -5.07 12.71 -10.94
N LYS A 120 -4.78 11.43 -11.21
CA LYS A 120 -5.47 10.67 -12.26
C LYS A 120 -6.88 10.27 -11.87
N LEU A 121 -7.10 9.77 -10.66
CA LEU A 121 -8.43 9.42 -10.17
C LEU A 121 -9.38 10.62 -10.16
N LYS A 122 -8.89 11.83 -9.86
CA LYS A 122 -9.72 13.06 -9.92
C LYS A 122 -10.28 13.36 -11.32
N THR A 123 -9.72 12.81 -12.40
CA THR A 123 -10.28 13.00 -13.74
C THR A 123 -11.51 12.13 -13.99
N VAL A 124 -11.72 11.08 -13.18
CA VAL A 124 -12.86 10.15 -13.29
C VAL A 124 -13.77 10.17 -12.04
N VAL A 125 -13.27 10.67 -10.90
CA VAL A 125 -14.00 10.87 -9.64
C VAL A 125 -13.81 12.32 -9.18
N SER A 126 -14.49 13.26 -9.83
CA SER A 126 -14.21 14.70 -9.76
C SER A 126 -14.46 15.36 -8.40
N ASN A 127 -15.47 14.91 -7.64
CA ASN A 127 -15.88 15.57 -6.40
C ASN A 127 -15.20 15.02 -5.13
N ARG A 128 -14.37 13.97 -5.25
CA ARG A 128 -13.77 13.29 -4.11
C ARG A 128 -12.49 13.97 -3.63
N LYS A 129 -12.34 14.12 -2.31
CA LYS A 129 -11.16 14.74 -1.69
C LYS A 129 -10.16 13.71 -1.17
N HIS A 130 -10.64 12.61 -0.59
CA HIS A 130 -9.82 11.60 0.10
C HIS A 130 -9.87 10.23 -0.59
N PHE A 131 -8.81 9.85 -1.29
CA PHE A 131 -8.72 8.54 -1.95
C PHE A 131 -7.99 7.48 -1.13
N TRP A 132 -7.01 7.90 -0.32
CA TRP A 132 -6.10 7.01 0.39
C TRP A 132 -6.16 7.24 1.89
N THR A 133 -5.91 6.19 2.66
CA THR A 133 -5.59 6.33 4.08
C THR A 133 -4.25 7.07 4.24
N GLU A 134 -4.11 7.81 5.34
CA GLU A 134 -2.83 8.44 5.66
C GLU A 134 -1.76 7.36 5.88
N GLY A 135 -0.69 7.42 5.09
CA GLY A 135 0.44 6.52 5.25
C GLY A 135 0.28 5.19 4.50
N GLY A 136 0.73 4.10 5.14
CA GLY A 136 0.88 2.77 4.57
C GLY A 136 2.12 2.05 5.10
N SER A 137 2.34 0.82 4.63
CA SER A 137 3.52 0.00 4.92
C SER A 137 4.59 0.16 3.83
N GLY A 138 5.85 0.05 4.23
CA GLY A 138 7.02 0.05 3.34
C GLY A 138 8.11 -0.82 3.95
N ARG A 139 8.22 -2.06 3.46
CA ARG A 139 9.23 -3.04 3.90
C ARG A 139 10.43 -3.01 2.96
N PHE A 140 11.63 -3.06 3.54
CA PHE A 140 12.88 -3.22 2.81
C PHE A 140 13.07 -4.68 2.42
N VAL A 141 13.46 -4.91 1.17
CA VAL A 141 13.74 -6.24 0.62
C VAL A 141 15.22 -6.27 0.24
N ASN A 142 16.01 -7.07 0.95
CA ASN A 142 17.48 -7.02 0.88
C ASN A 142 18.13 -8.28 0.30
N THR A 143 17.35 -9.35 0.13
CA THR A 143 17.82 -10.62 -0.44
C THR A 143 17.00 -10.99 -1.67
N VAL A 144 17.60 -11.74 -2.59
CA VAL A 144 16.92 -12.21 -3.81
C VAL A 144 15.75 -13.12 -3.46
N ASP A 145 15.95 -14.04 -2.50
CA ASP A 145 14.89 -14.95 -2.04
C ASP A 145 13.70 -14.19 -1.43
N ASP A 146 13.94 -13.12 -0.64
CA ASP A 146 12.86 -12.27 -0.14
C ASP A 146 12.14 -11.54 -1.28
N LEU A 147 12.89 -11.10 -2.29
CA LEU A 147 12.31 -10.41 -3.44
C LEU A 147 11.37 -11.32 -4.21
N GLU A 148 11.79 -12.54 -4.51
CA GLU A 148 10.95 -13.53 -5.19
C GLU A 148 9.68 -13.85 -4.40
N ARG A 149 9.81 -14.12 -3.09
CA ARG A 149 8.66 -14.37 -2.21
C ARG A 149 7.66 -13.23 -2.22
N VAL A 150 8.16 -12.01 -2.11
CA VAL A 150 7.30 -10.82 -2.02
C VAL A 150 6.66 -10.48 -3.37
N ILE A 151 7.32 -10.76 -4.50
CA ILE A 151 6.73 -10.66 -5.85
C ILE A 151 5.55 -11.62 -6.00
N VAL A 152 5.72 -12.89 -5.62
CA VAL A 152 4.65 -13.90 -5.68
C VAL A 152 3.50 -13.47 -4.78
N TYR A 153 3.79 -13.18 -3.51
CA TYR A 153 2.79 -12.72 -2.55
C TYR A 153 2.01 -11.50 -3.06
N ALA A 154 2.70 -10.46 -3.56
CA ALA A 154 2.07 -9.22 -4.00
C ALA A 154 1.21 -9.42 -5.26
N SER A 155 1.60 -10.36 -6.13
CA SER A 155 0.85 -10.70 -7.35
C SER A 155 -0.44 -11.47 -7.03
N GLU A 156 -0.39 -12.37 -6.04
CA GLU A 156 -1.50 -13.25 -5.69
C GLU A 156 -2.44 -12.64 -4.63
N ALA A 157 -1.96 -11.67 -3.85
CA ALA A 157 -2.74 -11.01 -2.82
C ALA A 157 -4.08 -10.50 -3.36
N GLN A 158 -5.16 -10.95 -2.73
CA GLN A 158 -6.54 -10.54 -3.03
C GLN A 158 -7.04 -9.53 -1.99
N ASP A 159 -8.32 -9.16 -2.11
CA ASP A 159 -9.01 -8.30 -1.16
C ASP A 159 -8.99 -8.97 0.23
N ARG A 160 -8.03 -8.61 1.09
CA ARG A 160 -7.87 -9.23 2.40
C ARG A 160 -9.05 -8.89 3.31
N LYS A 161 -9.65 -9.95 3.87
CA LYS A 161 -10.48 -9.88 5.08
C LYS A 161 -9.68 -10.09 6.38
N HIS A 162 -8.44 -10.59 6.36
CA HIS A 162 -7.62 -10.80 7.57
C HIS A 162 -6.11 -10.65 7.25
N HIS A 163 -5.31 -10.33 8.27
CA HIS A 163 -3.85 -10.23 8.20
C HIS A 163 -3.22 -11.63 8.21
N ASP A 164 -2.71 -12.12 7.07
CA ASP A 164 -1.66 -13.14 7.12
C ASP A 164 -0.33 -12.40 7.29
N ILE A 165 0.29 -12.64 8.45
CA ILE A 165 1.68 -12.30 8.74
C ILE A 165 2.52 -13.22 7.86
N ALA A 166 3.23 -12.64 6.90
CA ALA A 166 4.28 -13.32 6.15
C ALA A 166 5.56 -13.36 6.98
#